data_AF-A0A7G9Y9W6-F1
#
_entry.id   AF-A0A7G9Y9W6-F1
#
_cell.length_a   1.000
_cell.length_b   1.000
_cell.length_c   1.000
_cell.angle_alpha   90.00
_cell.angle_beta   90.00
_cell.angle_gamma   90.00
#
_symmetry.space_group_name_H-M   'P 1'
#
loop_
_entity.id
_entity.type
_entity.pdbx_description
1 polymer ?
#
loop_
_entity_poly.entity_id
_entity_poly.type
_entity_poly.pdbx_seq_one_letter_code
_entity_poly.pdbx_strand_id
1 'polypeptide(L)'
;MPPAPKCVSMFVMGHIGCTLCIVVIIAMMVPELKDRIDRRFVLVGALLPDLIDKPIGHIIFASSIGYGRIFGHTLLFVLILLAMGLFLRDRCRDAAICLSFATFLHLIEDRMWEIPEVLFYPVYGFDFPSRTITYEHWYDYFTTMLVNAYTPSLSYVFVSEMVGICVVSVLCIAFACSLIKDHKLRRHA
;
A
#
# COMPACT_ATOMS: atom_id res chain seq x y z
N MET A 1 -6.35 30.88 7.45
CA MET A 1 -6.28 29.66 6.62
C MET A 1 -6.35 28.47 7.55
N PRO A 2 -7.24 27.49 7.31
CA PRO A 2 -7.14 26.22 8.02
C PRO A 2 -5.77 25.59 7.75
N PRO A 3 -5.16 24.89 8.71
CA PRO A 3 -3.92 24.16 8.46
C PRO A 3 -4.17 23.16 7.33
N ALA A 4 -3.23 23.08 6.37
CA ALA A 4 -3.30 22.07 5.31
C ALA A 4 -3.57 20.70 5.96
N PRO A 5 -4.48 19.87 5.40
CA PRO A 5 -4.76 18.56 5.95
C PRO A 5 -3.44 17.82 6.12
N LYS A 6 -3.15 17.44 7.37
CA LYS A 6 -2.00 16.62 7.73
C LYS A 6 -2.30 15.20 7.26
N CYS A 7 -2.32 15.00 5.95
CA CYS A 7 -2.53 13.67 5.45
C CYS A 7 -1.37 12.80 5.93
N VAL A 8 -1.72 11.84 6.76
CA VAL A 8 -0.74 10.96 7.37
C VAL A 8 -0.39 9.89 6.33
N SER A 9 0.90 9.65 6.14
CA SER A 9 1.38 8.61 5.23
C SER A 9 1.89 7.45 6.06
N MET A 10 1.39 6.25 5.79
CA MET A 10 2.07 5.04 6.26
C MET A 10 3.33 4.84 5.42
N PHE A 11 4.25 4.04 5.96
CA PHE A 11 5.48 3.70 5.26
C PHE A 11 5.42 2.22 4.84
N VAL A 12 6.52 1.73 4.26
CA VAL A 12 6.51 0.48 3.47
C VAL A 12 6.05 -0.73 4.29
N MET A 13 6.52 -0.91 5.52
CA MET A 13 6.19 -2.10 6.29
C MET A 13 4.78 -2.05 6.86
N GLY A 14 4.30 -0.86 7.22
CA GLY A 14 2.94 -0.62 7.64
C GLY A 14 1.97 -1.02 6.55
N HIS A 15 2.16 -0.54 5.33
CA HIS A 15 1.30 -0.91 4.19
C HIS A 15 1.28 -2.42 3.94
N ILE A 16 2.47 -3.02 3.80
CA ILE A 16 2.58 -4.46 3.55
C ILE A 16 1.91 -5.27 4.66
N GLY A 17 2.27 -4.99 5.92
CA GLY A 17 1.86 -5.83 7.03
C GLY A 17 0.40 -5.64 7.42
N CYS A 18 -0.12 -4.41 7.43
CA CYS A 18 -1.55 -4.15 7.68
C CYS A 18 -2.43 -4.76 6.59
N THR A 19 -2.09 -4.56 5.32
CA THR A 19 -2.83 -5.16 4.20
C THR A 19 -2.77 -6.69 4.25
N LEU A 20 -1.60 -7.29 4.48
CA LEU A 20 -1.48 -8.76 4.62
C LEU A 20 -2.29 -9.29 5.80
N CYS A 21 -2.30 -8.58 6.94
CA CYS A 21 -3.09 -8.96 8.11
C CYS A 21 -4.57 -9.07 7.76
N ILE A 22 -5.13 -8.03 7.13
CA ILE A 22 -6.52 -7.97 6.71
C ILE A 22 -6.84 -9.10 5.72
N VAL A 23 -6.01 -9.27 4.70
CA VAL A 23 -6.22 -10.30 3.67
C VAL A 23 -6.14 -11.71 4.25
N VAL A 24 -5.22 -11.97 5.19
CA VAL A 24 -5.14 -13.27 5.87
C VAL A 24 -6.38 -13.52 6.72
N ILE A 25 -6.86 -12.52 7.46
CA ILE A 25 -8.09 -12.65 8.25
C ILE A 25 -9.28 -12.96 7.32
N ILE A 26 -9.40 -12.26 6.19
CA ILE A 26 -10.44 -12.54 5.19
C ILE A 26 -10.33 -13.97 4.66
N ALA A 27 -9.13 -14.44 4.32
CA ALA A 27 -8.92 -15.80 3.84
C ALA A 27 -9.22 -16.87 4.90
N MET A 28 -9.13 -16.53 6.19
CA MET A 28 -9.53 -17.40 7.30
C MET A 28 -11.04 -17.41 7.50
N MET A 29 -11.70 -16.26 7.36
CA MET A 29 -13.15 -16.11 7.52
C MET A 29 -13.93 -16.66 6.31
N VAL A 30 -13.35 -16.59 5.12
CA VAL A 30 -13.96 -17.04 3.85
C VAL A 30 -12.99 -17.99 3.14
N PRO A 31 -12.96 -19.28 3.52
CA PRO A 31 -12.01 -20.26 2.99
C PRO A 31 -12.06 -20.42 1.47
N GLU A 32 -13.21 -20.16 0.84
CA GLU A 32 -13.42 -20.21 -0.61
C GLU A 32 -12.58 -19.18 -1.37
N LEU A 33 -12.20 -18.08 -0.71
CA LEU A 33 -11.32 -17.06 -1.29
C LEU A 33 -9.84 -17.41 -1.17
N LYS A 34 -9.46 -18.35 -0.30
CA LYS A 34 -8.07 -18.66 0.02
C LYS A 34 -7.26 -19.05 -1.22
N ASP A 35 -7.84 -19.86 -2.11
CA ASP A 35 -7.16 -20.34 -3.33
C ASP A 35 -7.15 -19.29 -4.45
N ARG A 36 -7.96 -18.24 -4.32
CA ARG A 36 -8.06 -17.12 -5.27
C ARG A 36 -7.17 -15.94 -4.89
N ILE A 37 -6.71 -15.89 -3.64
CA ILE A 37 -5.83 -14.82 -3.14
C ILE A 37 -4.38 -15.14 -3.49
N ASP A 38 -3.86 -14.51 -4.55
CA ASP A 38 -2.42 -14.50 -4.80
C ASP A 38 -1.75 -13.36 -4.03
N ARG A 39 -1.06 -13.73 -2.95
CA ARG A 39 -0.37 -12.80 -2.04
C ARG A 39 0.68 -11.94 -2.72
N ARG A 40 1.22 -12.34 -3.89
CA ARG A 40 2.18 -11.53 -4.64
C ARG A 40 1.52 -10.26 -5.17
N PHE A 41 0.32 -10.38 -5.72
CA PHE A 41 -0.45 -9.22 -6.21
C PHE A 41 -0.99 -8.38 -5.06
N VAL A 42 -1.27 -8.98 -3.90
CA VAL A 42 -1.58 -8.24 -2.67
C VAL A 42 -0.40 -7.37 -2.24
N LEU A 43 0.82 -7.92 -2.20
CA LEU A 43 2.03 -7.17 -1.88
C LEU A 43 2.29 -6.01 -2.85
N VAL A 44 2.15 -6.27 -4.16
CA VAL A 44 2.30 -5.23 -5.17
C VAL A 44 1.23 -4.17 -4.98
N GLY A 45 -0.04 -4.55 -4.82
CA GLY A 45 -1.16 -3.62 -4.67
C GLY A 45 -1.06 -2.75 -3.42
N ALA A 46 -0.53 -3.31 -2.32
CA ALA A 46 -0.29 -2.60 -1.06
C ALA A 46 0.75 -1.48 -1.18
N LEU A 47 1.60 -1.50 -2.20
CA LEU A 47 2.61 -0.46 -2.45
C LEU A 47 2.37 0.29 -3.77
N LEU A 48 1.37 -0.10 -4.56
CA LEU A 48 1.23 0.33 -5.94
C LEU A 48 1.01 1.85 -6.06
N PRO A 49 0.14 2.51 -5.28
CA PRO A 49 -0.03 3.95 -5.34
C PRO A 49 1.27 4.69 -5.07
N ASP A 50 1.98 4.30 -4.02
CA ASP A 50 3.26 4.87 -3.61
C ASP A 50 4.36 4.69 -4.66
N LEU A 51 4.44 3.50 -5.28
CA LEU A 51 5.43 3.18 -6.29
C LEU A 51 5.24 4.01 -7.57
N ILE A 52 4.02 4.47 -7.83
CA ILE A 52 3.69 5.34 -8.97
C ILE A 52 3.88 6.80 -8.57
N ASP A 53 3.20 7.23 -7.51
CA ASP A 53 3.01 8.64 -7.23
C ASP A 53 4.24 9.29 -6.60
N LYS A 54 4.98 8.58 -5.74
CA LYS A 54 6.18 9.16 -5.10
C LYS A 54 7.29 9.44 -6.12
N PRO A 55 7.66 8.53 -7.05
CA PRO A 55 8.63 8.86 -8.10
C PRO A 55 8.16 9.98 -9.02
N ILE A 56 6.90 9.95 -9.44
CA ILE A 56 6.37 10.98 -10.33
C ILE A 56 6.35 12.35 -9.63
N GLY A 57 5.85 12.42 -8.40
CA GLY A 57 5.70 13.67 -7.65
C GLY A 57 7.00 14.24 -7.08
N HIS A 58 7.94 13.39 -6.67
CA HIS A 58 9.17 13.81 -5.97
C HIS A 58 10.46 13.66 -6.78
N ILE A 59 10.45 12.94 -7.92
CA ILE A 59 11.63 12.79 -8.78
C ILE A 59 11.40 13.47 -10.13
N ILE A 60 10.33 13.12 -10.84
CA ILE A 60 10.09 13.61 -12.20
C ILE A 60 9.53 15.05 -12.18
N PHE A 61 8.51 15.31 -11.37
CA PHE A 61 7.83 16.61 -11.26
C PHE A 61 8.10 17.30 -9.92
N ALA A 62 9.29 17.07 -9.35
CA ALA A 62 9.70 17.62 -8.05
C ALA A 62 9.58 19.16 -7.98
N SER A 63 9.91 19.85 -9.07
CA SER A 63 9.91 21.32 -9.15
C SER A 63 8.56 21.95 -9.47
N SER A 64 7.57 21.16 -9.93
CA SER A 64 6.26 21.68 -10.35
C SER A 64 5.13 21.23 -9.43
N ILE A 65 5.11 19.96 -9.01
CA ILE A 65 4.07 19.38 -8.16
C ILE A 65 4.58 19.24 -6.72
N GLY A 66 5.74 18.59 -6.54
CA GLY A 66 6.32 18.37 -5.21
C GLY A 66 5.45 17.54 -4.26
N TYR A 67 4.49 16.77 -4.79
CA TYR A 67 3.48 16.06 -4.01
C TYR A 67 3.35 14.61 -4.46
N GLY A 68 3.52 13.67 -3.52
CA GLY A 68 3.55 12.23 -3.79
C GLY A 68 2.19 11.53 -3.76
N ARG A 69 1.08 12.28 -3.90
CA ARG A 69 -0.29 11.74 -3.98
C ARG A 69 -0.99 12.35 -5.18
N ILE A 70 -1.00 11.61 -6.28
CA ILE A 70 -1.52 12.02 -7.58
C ILE A 70 -2.50 10.96 -8.09
N PHE A 71 -2.27 10.35 -9.25
CA PHE A 71 -3.16 9.38 -9.89
C PHE A 71 -3.31 8.06 -9.13
N GLY A 72 -2.23 7.48 -8.60
CA GLY A 72 -2.25 6.20 -7.91
C GLY A 72 -3.09 6.22 -6.63
N HIS A 73 -3.17 7.38 -5.98
CA HIS A 73 -3.98 7.59 -4.77
C HIS A 73 -5.44 7.98 -5.03
N THR A 74 -5.91 7.90 -6.28
CA THR A 74 -7.30 8.18 -6.63
C THR A 74 -8.18 6.93 -6.51
N LEU A 75 -9.45 7.11 -6.15
CA LEU A 75 -10.44 6.02 -6.22
C LEU A 75 -10.66 5.57 -7.66
N LEU A 76 -10.53 6.48 -8.63
CA LEU A 76 -10.59 6.16 -10.05
C LEU A 76 -9.55 5.11 -10.44
N PHE A 77 -8.31 5.24 -9.97
CA PHE A 77 -7.26 4.25 -10.23
C PHE A 77 -7.64 2.86 -9.68
N VAL A 78 -8.14 2.79 -8.45
CA VAL A 78 -8.67 1.55 -7.86
C VAL A 78 -9.79 0.96 -8.72
N LEU A 79 -10.74 1.79 -9.17
CA LEU A 79 -11.87 1.34 -9.99
C LEU A 79 -11.43 0.82 -11.36
N ILE A 80 -10.39 1.40 -11.96
CA ILE A 80 -9.81 0.90 -13.21
C ILE A 80 -9.19 -0.49 -12.99
N LEU A 81 -8.42 -0.68 -11.92
CA LEU A 81 -7.84 -2.00 -11.58
C LEU A 81 -8.94 -3.04 -11.32
N LEU A 82 -10.00 -2.64 -10.61
CA LEU A 82 -11.15 -3.50 -10.37
C LEU A 82 -11.86 -3.86 -11.68
N ALA A 83 -12.10 -2.87 -12.55
CA ALA A 83 -12.71 -3.09 -13.86
C ALA A 83 -11.87 -4.08 -14.69
N MET A 84 -10.54 -3.92 -14.72
CA MET A 84 -9.65 -4.89 -15.36
C MET A 84 -9.89 -6.31 -14.82
N GLY A 85 -10.00 -6.47 -13.49
CA GLY A 85 -10.31 -7.76 -12.88
C GLY A 85 -11.68 -8.33 -13.28
N LEU A 86 -12.68 -7.47 -13.52
CA LEU A 86 -14.00 -7.90 -13.98
C LEU A 86 -14.03 -8.31 -15.47
N PHE A 87 -13.17 -7.72 -16.30
CA PHE A 87 -13.09 -8.04 -17.74
C PHE A 87 -12.09 -9.15 -18.09
N LEU A 88 -11.09 -9.39 -17.24
CA LEU A 88 -10.14 -10.50 -17.40
C LEU A 88 -10.77 -11.85 -17.00
N ARG A 89 -10.11 -12.95 -17.38
CA ARG A 89 -10.52 -14.32 -17.05
C ARG A 89 -9.47 -15.04 -16.21
N ASP A 90 -9.92 -16.08 -15.52
CA ASP A 90 -9.09 -17.04 -14.78
C ASP A 90 -8.09 -16.39 -13.81
N ARG A 91 -6.83 -16.83 -13.83
CA ARG A 91 -5.77 -16.32 -12.95
C ARG A 91 -5.52 -14.82 -13.09
N CYS A 92 -5.70 -14.26 -14.28
CA CYS A 92 -5.52 -12.82 -14.52
C CYS A 92 -6.61 -11.99 -13.83
N ARG A 93 -7.84 -12.51 -13.76
CA ARG A 93 -8.94 -11.91 -12.99
C ARG A 93 -8.62 -11.86 -11.50
N ASP A 94 -8.23 -12.99 -10.92
CA ASP A 94 -7.93 -13.07 -9.49
C ASP A 94 -6.75 -12.18 -9.10
N ALA A 95 -5.71 -12.13 -9.94
CA ALA A 95 -4.58 -11.23 -9.77
C ALA A 95 -5.00 -9.75 -9.77
N ALA A 96 -5.79 -9.31 -10.75
CA ALA A 96 -6.26 -7.93 -10.84
C ALA A 96 -7.22 -7.55 -9.70
N ILE A 97 -8.08 -8.48 -9.26
CA ILE A 97 -8.93 -8.27 -8.07
C ILE A 97 -8.07 -8.11 -6.82
N CYS A 98 -7.09 -8.99 -6.59
CA CYS A 98 -6.16 -8.86 -5.46
C CYS A 98 -5.42 -7.52 -5.48
N LEU A 99 -4.95 -7.12 -6.67
CA LEU A 99 -4.27 -5.84 -6.88
C LEU A 99 -5.19 -4.66 -6.51
N SER A 100 -6.41 -4.63 -7.07
CA SER A 100 -7.39 -3.57 -6.79
C SER A 100 -7.76 -3.48 -5.32
N PHE A 101 -7.94 -4.63 -4.65
CA PHE A 101 -8.35 -4.66 -3.24
C PHE A 101 -7.21 -4.21 -2.32
N ALA A 102 -5.98 -4.65 -2.57
CA ALA A 102 -4.82 -4.19 -1.81
C ALA A 102 -4.52 -2.70 -2.05
N THR A 103 -4.68 -2.21 -3.28
CA THR A 103 -4.58 -0.76 -3.58
C THR A 103 -5.69 0.02 -2.88
N PHE A 104 -6.92 -0.51 -2.81
CA PHE A 104 -7.98 0.12 -2.02
C PHE A 104 -7.65 0.20 -0.52
N LEU A 105 -7.10 -0.87 0.06
CA LEU A 105 -6.63 -0.85 1.44
C LEU A 105 -5.51 0.17 1.65
N HIS A 106 -4.60 0.31 0.68
CA HIS A 106 -3.57 1.35 0.71
C HIS A 106 -4.19 2.76 0.82
N LEU A 107 -5.21 3.08 0.02
CA LEU A 107 -5.92 4.37 0.13
C LEU A 107 -6.54 4.60 1.52
N ILE A 108 -7.05 3.54 2.15
CA ILE A 108 -7.60 3.59 3.51
C ILE A 108 -6.48 3.82 4.54
N GLU A 109 -5.40 3.05 4.44
CA GLU A 109 -4.22 3.14 5.30
C GLU A 109 -3.63 4.55 5.28
N ASP A 110 -3.61 5.17 4.11
CA ASP A 110 -3.13 6.54 3.89
C ASP A 110 -4.18 7.62 4.17
N ARG A 111 -5.36 7.23 4.65
CA ARG A 111 -6.47 8.11 5.03
C ARG A 111 -6.86 9.08 3.92
N MET A 112 -6.93 8.60 2.68
CA MET A 112 -7.18 9.46 1.52
C MET A 112 -8.50 10.24 1.60
N TRP A 113 -9.44 9.84 2.46
CA TRP A 113 -10.64 10.64 2.76
C TRP A 113 -10.33 12.03 3.35
N GLU A 114 -9.14 12.26 3.91
CA GLU A 114 -8.69 13.58 4.38
C GLU A 114 -8.29 14.52 3.24
N ILE A 115 -8.12 14.00 2.01
CA ILE A 115 -7.83 14.78 0.79
C ILE A 115 -8.86 14.40 -0.30
N PRO A 116 -10.13 14.80 -0.14
CA PRO A 116 -11.21 14.37 -1.04
C PRO A 116 -10.98 14.80 -2.51
N GLU A 117 -10.29 15.91 -2.74
CA GLU A 117 -9.91 16.40 -4.07
C GLU A 117 -9.02 15.42 -4.84
N VAL A 118 -8.10 14.72 -4.16
CA VAL A 118 -7.28 13.65 -4.76
C VAL A 118 -8.07 12.35 -4.79
N LEU A 119 -8.71 11.95 -3.68
CA LEU A 119 -9.44 10.68 -3.60
C LEU A 119 -10.52 10.57 -4.69
N PHE A 120 -11.27 11.64 -4.93
CA PHE A 120 -12.37 11.66 -5.90
C PHE A 120 -11.99 12.35 -7.22
N TYR A 121 -10.70 12.53 -7.51
CA TYR A 121 -10.26 13.01 -8.81
C TYR A 121 -10.93 12.22 -9.95
N PRO A 122 -11.46 12.86 -11.01
CA PRO A 122 -11.40 14.29 -11.34
C PRO A 122 -12.65 15.11 -10.92
N VAL A 123 -13.49 14.61 -10.00
CA VAL A 123 -14.79 15.24 -9.66
C VAL A 123 -14.63 16.69 -9.14
N TYR A 124 -13.55 16.97 -8.42
CA TYR A 124 -13.27 18.29 -7.83
C TYR A 124 -12.37 19.19 -8.70
N GLY A 125 -12.03 18.74 -9.92
CA GLY A 125 -11.12 19.45 -10.82
C GLY A 125 -10.05 18.53 -11.41
N PHE A 126 -9.28 19.08 -12.36
CA PHE A 126 -8.21 18.35 -13.05
C PHE A 126 -6.82 18.63 -12.49
N ASP A 127 -6.71 19.55 -11.53
CA ASP A 127 -5.45 19.91 -10.89
C ASP A 127 -5.24 19.09 -9.62
N PHE A 128 -4.00 18.64 -9.42
CA PHE A 128 -3.58 18.04 -8.16
C PHE A 128 -3.01 19.11 -7.21
N PRO A 129 -3.16 18.93 -5.89
CA PRO A 129 -2.52 19.80 -4.92
C PRO A 129 -1.00 19.76 -5.11
N SER A 130 -0.36 20.93 -5.11
CA SER A 130 1.09 21.05 -5.11
C SER A 130 1.60 21.40 -3.71
N ARG A 131 2.82 20.96 -3.40
CA ARG A 131 3.53 21.37 -2.18
C ARG A 131 4.83 22.06 -2.56
N THR A 132 5.09 23.19 -1.90
CA THR A 132 6.33 23.97 -2.06
C THR A 132 7.53 23.36 -1.35
N ILE A 133 7.41 22.15 -0.78
CA ILE A 133 8.52 21.46 -0.13
C ILE A 133 9.32 20.75 -1.22
N THR A 134 10.36 21.43 -1.70
CA THR A 134 11.34 20.86 -2.61
C THR A 134 12.52 20.32 -1.81
N TYR A 135 12.82 19.03 -1.96
CA TYR A 135 14.07 18.45 -1.49
C TYR A 135 15.15 18.72 -2.53
N GLU A 136 16.38 19.04 -2.12
CA GLU A 136 17.49 19.26 -3.06
C GLU A 136 17.78 17.97 -3.85
N HIS A 137 17.74 16.82 -3.16
CA HIS A 137 17.87 15.52 -3.80
C HIS A 137 16.72 14.59 -3.44
N TRP A 138 16.38 13.69 -4.38
CA TRP A 138 15.32 12.69 -4.18
C TRP A 138 15.58 11.83 -2.94
N TYR A 139 16.85 11.51 -2.64
CA TYR A 139 17.19 10.70 -1.47
C TYR A 139 16.96 11.43 -0.15
N ASP A 140 16.99 12.76 -0.10
CA ASP A 140 16.73 13.51 1.13
C ASP A 140 15.27 13.32 1.59
N TYR A 141 14.35 13.21 0.63
CA TYR A 141 12.97 12.82 0.92
C TYR A 141 12.92 11.42 1.55
N PHE A 142 13.54 10.42 0.91
CA PHE A 142 13.49 9.04 1.39
C PHE A 142 14.17 8.86 2.75
N THR A 143 15.33 9.49 2.97
CA THR A 143 16.03 9.44 4.26
C THR A 143 15.22 10.12 5.35
N THR A 144 14.61 11.27 5.06
CA THR A 144 13.71 11.96 6.00
C THR A 144 12.52 11.09 6.37
N MET A 145 11.86 10.48 5.39
CA MET A 145 10.71 9.60 5.63
C MET A 145 11.11 8.35 6.42
N LEU A 146 12.25 7.73 6.10
CA LEU A 146 12.77 6.57 6.81
C LEU A 146 13.08 6.90 8.27
N VAL A 147 13.81 8.00 8.53
CA VAL A 147 14.12 8.42 9.91
C VAL A 147 12.85 8.73 10.68
N ASN A 148 11.90 9.46 10.09
CA ASN A 148 10.63 9.79 10.74
C ASN A 148 9.79 8.54 11.05
N ALA A 149 9.76 7.57 10.12
CA ALA A 149 8.98 6.35 10.28
C ALA A 149 9.48 5.46 11.43
N TYR A 150 10.80 5.45 11.69
CA TYR A 150 11.42 4.61 12.71
C TYR A 150 11.89 5.36 13.96
N THR A 151 11.60 6.65 14.07
CA THR A 151 11.83 7.40 15.31
C THR A 151 10.76 7.00 16.34
N PRO A 152 11.13 6.42 17.51
CA PRO A 152 10.17 5.97 18.51
C PRO A 152 9.21 7.08 18.94
N SER A 153 7.93 6.89 18.65
CA SER A 153 6.87 7.84 18.94
C SER A 153 5.52 7.14 18.95
N LEU A 154 4.48 7.72 19.56
CA LEU A 154 3.09 7.25 19.38
C LEU A 154 2.46 7.82 18.11
N SER A 155 3.28 8.15 17.10
CA SER A 155 2.78 8.62 15.81
C SER A 155 2.14 7.46 15.05
N TYR A 156 1.14 7.77 14.23
CA TYR A 156 0.47 6.77 13.39
C TYR A 156 1.47 6.04 12.48
N VAL A 157 2.43 6.76 11.90
CA VAL A 157 3.47 6.18 11.04
C VAL A 157 4.27 5.13 11.80
N PHE A 158 4.84 5.49 12.96
CA PHE A 158 5.65 4.56 13.75
C PHE A 158 4.84 3.34 14.21
N VAL A 159 3.63 3.56 14.76
CA VAL A 159 2.77 2.46 15.24
C VAL A 159 2.43 1.52 14.08
N SER A 160 2.06 2.06 12.93
CA SER A 160 1.71 1.26 11.75
C SER A 160 2.92 0.45 11.24
N GLU A 161 4.12 1.04 11.20
CA GLU A 161 5.35 0.33 10.83
C GLU A 161 5.67 -0.82 11.78
N MET A 162 5.55 -0.59 13.10
CA MET A 162 5.82 -1.63 14.10
C MET A 162 4.81 -2.77 13.99
N VAL A 163 3.53 -2.46 13.82
CA VAL A 163 2.47 -3.46 13.56
C VAL A 163 2.80 -4.23 12.28
N GLY A 164 3.16 -3.52 11.22
CA GLY A 164 3.48 -4.11 9.93
C GLY A 164 4.66 -5.09 10.01
N ILE A 165 5.75 -4.68 10.66
CA ILE A 165 6.92 -5.52 10.93
C ILE A 165 6.53 -6.76 11.75
N CYS A 166 5.74 -6.60 12.81
CA CYS A 166 5.29 -7.73 13.64
C CYS A 166 4.48 -8.74 12.81
N VAL A 167 3.52 -8.28 12.01
CA VAL A 167 2.69 -9.16 11.16
C VAL A 167 3.57 -9.91 10.17
N VAL A 168 4.41 -9.20 9.42
CA VAL A 168 5.31 -9.82 8.43
C VAL A 168 6.23 -10.85 9.10
N SER A 169 6.80 -10.53 10.26
CA SER A 169 7.66 -11.45 11.01
C SER A 169 6.93 -12.73 11.40
N VAL A 170 5.72 -12.61 11.94
CA VAL A 170 4.89 -13.77 12.32
C VAL A 170 4.58 -14.64 11.10
N LEU A 171 4.19 -14.04 9.97
CA LEU A 171 3.88 -14.78 8.74
C LEU A 171 5.11 -15.49 8.17
N CYS A 172 6.28 -14.84 8.20
CA CYS A 172 7.55 -15.42 7.77
C CYS A 172 7.96 -16.60 8.66
N ILE A 173 7.82 -16.47 9.99
CA ILE A 173 8.11 -17.57 10.94
C ILE A 173 7.16 -18.74 10.69
N ALA A 174 5.85 -18.47 10.55
CA ALA A 174 4.86 -19.51 10.27
C ALA A 174 5.18 -20.27 8.98
N PHE A 175 5.57 -19.56 7.92
CA PHE A 175 5.98 -20.15 6.65
C PHE A 175 7.25 -21.00 6.78
N ALA A 176 8.27 -20.52 7.49
CA ALA A 176 9.49 -21.28 7.75
C ALA A 176 9.19 -22.57 8.54
N CYS A 177 8.32 -22.50 9.55
CA CYS A 177 7.87 -23.66 10.31
C CYS A 177 7.14 -24.69 9.42
N SER A 178 6.31 -24.26 8.48
CA SER A 178 5.64 -25.19 7.55
C SER A 178 6.62 -25.89 6.63
N LEU A 179 7.64 -25.19 6.12
CA LEU A 179 8.67 -25.80 5.27
C LEU A 179 9.46 -26.89 6.01
N ILE A 180 9.82 -26.63 7.27
CA ILE A 180 10.55 -27.59 8.11
C ILE A 180 9.69 -28.84 8.35
N LYS A 181 8.39 -28.66 8.62
CA LYS A 181 7.45 -29.78 8.84
C LYS A 181 7.33 -30.65 7.59
N ASP A 182 7.16 -30.04 6.43
CA ASP A 182 7.03 -30.76 5.15
C ASP A 182 8.31 -31.52 4.80
N HIS A 183 9.48 -30.92 5.03
CA HIS A 183 10.76 -31.59 4.81
C HIS A 183 10.97 -32.79 5.75
N LYS A 184 10.54 -32.71 7.01
CA LYS A 184 10.57 -33.86 7.94
C LYS A 184 9.65 -34.98 7.46
N LEU A 185 8.43 -34.66 7.03
CA LEU A 185 7.47 -35.66 6.52
C LEU A 185 8.02 -36.40 5.30
N ARG A 186 8.66 -35.68 4.36
CA ARG A 186 9.29 -36.29 3.18
C ARG A 186 10.52 -37.16 3.47
N ARG A 187 11.18 -36.99 4.62
CA ARG A 187 12.32 -37.84 5.03
C ARG A 187 11.90 -39.15 5.70
N HIS A 188 10.65 -39.24 6.17
CA HIS A 188 10.12 -40.41 6.87
C HIS A 188 9.07 -41.19 6.06
N ALA A 189 8.81 -40.78 4.81
CA ALA A 189 7.98 -41.48 3.83
C ALA A 189 8.89 -42.20 2.83
#